data_AF-A0A4P8IHB3-F1
#
_entry.id   AF-A0A4P8IHB3-F1
#
_cell.length_a   1.000
_cell.length_b   1.000
_cell.length_c   1.000
_cell.angle_alpha   90.00
_cell.angle_beta   90.00
_cell.angle_gamma   90.00
#
_symmetry.space_group_name_H-M   'P 1'
#
loop_
_entity.id
_entity.type
_entity.pdbx_description
1 polymer ?
#
loop_
_entity_poly.entity_id
_entity_poly.type
_entity_poly.pdbx_seq_one_letter_code
_entity_poly.pdbx_strand_id
1 'polypeptide(L)'
;MHLWQAIILGGFYWFSFLGVFDHSLNLLFYQPLTSALLVGLVMGDVPTAMIVGATIQPMFLGQTQAGWVITNDNAAAGIITASVVIASGMDIKSAMAVAVAVGIVMSQLTNIRMTVGSFWNALTDKFISSRQYDKLWLSTVIYPSLFKVILYWIPMTLVLFFGASNIGFFVNGLPGWLQNGLNALASLMPIVGLCIVASSIGKKGYMPFFIAGFLFAAYSGVSGIGIAIVSVILAWFDFRCQNKGEHLSLNLRSTSVEDAALTKKDLNWASIRMLSFYSNGNSYERYQANGIVATMMPCLRKLYKGNDDGLQEAMVRTSELFNAEDMTSALPVGILLSMEEQKAKGAPIPGEIISDTKAALFPPMAAVGDTLNWATIIPTSLALMCPYALTGAWWPALVVVLIGAVLCNSQAFILMHLGYNLGNKAIKDLVQSGLINKVMSFFTVMGMFVIGGMISSLVSVSCPLTIATGKFSFALQKELFDVLMPNLLTFIATMAIFFTIKRKNMSVIKVIFGTMIVGIILGALGIIA
;
A
#
# COMPACT_ATOMS: atom_id res chain seq x y z
N MET A 1 -25.01 -19.50 13.57
CA MET A 1 -25.18 -18.04 13.43
C MET A 1 -26.39 -17.74 12.57
N HIS A 2 -27.17 -16.71 12.87
CA HIS A 2 -28.33 -16.32 12.07
C HIS A 2 -27.91 -15.59 10.78
N LEU A 3 -28.74 -15.67 9.73
CA LEU A 3 -28.46 -15.03 8.44
C LEU A 3 -28.24 -13.52 8.55
N TRP A 4 -29.03 -12.82 9.37
CA TRP A 4 -28.89 -11.37 9.56
C TRP A 4 -27.54 -10.99 10.17
N GLN A 5 -27.02 -11.80 11.10
CA GLN A 5 -25.70 -11.59 11.72
C GLN A 5 -24.60 -11.74 10.65
N ALA A 6 -24.68 -12.80 9.84
CA ALA A 6 -23.74 -13.02 8.74
C ALA A 6 -23.75 -11.87 7.72
N ILE A 7 -24.94 -11.34 7.37
CA ILE A 7 -25.07 -10.21 6.44
C ILE A 7 -24.41 -8.94 7.01
N ILE A 8 -24.64 -8.63 8.29
CA ILE A 8 -24.06 -7.43 8.93
C ILE A 8 -22.53 -7.57 9.02
N LEU A 9 -22.03 -8.72 9.47
CA LEU A 9 -20.58 -8.95 9.59
C LEU A 9 -19.89 -8.99 8.23
N GLY A 10 -20.54 -9.56 7.20
CA GLY A 10 -20.08 -9.44 5.83
C GLY A 10 -20.04 -7.99 5.34
N GLY A 11 -21.00 -7.16 5.78
CA GLY A 11 -21.04 -5.73 5.50
C GLY A 11 -19.88 -4.98 6.17
N PHE A 12 -19.53 -5.32 7.41
CA PHE A 12 -18.36 -4.78 8.11
C PHE A 12 -17.05 -5.14 7.41
N TYR A 13 -16.93 -6.38 6.94
CA TYR A 13 -15.79 -6.80 6.12
C TYR A 13 -15.73 -6.04 4.78
N TRP A 14 -16.87 -5.83 4.10
CA TRP A 14 -16.89 -4.97 2.91
C TRP A 14 -16.48 -3.53 3.23
N PHE A 15 -16.91 -3.00 4.38
CA PHE A 15 -16.57 -1.65 4.81
C PHE A 15 -15.05 -1.48 5.03
N SER A 16 -14.33 -2.52 5.47
CA SER A 16 -12.87 -2.48 5.60
C SER A 16 -12.15 -2.31 4.25
N PHE A 17 -12.81 -2.63 3.13
CA PHE A 17 -12.24 -2.48 1.79
C PHE A 17 -12.89 -1.38 0.95
N LEU A 18 -14.01 -0.80 1.42
CA LEU A 18 -14.81 0.17 0.68
C LEU A 18 -13.98 1.34 0.16
N GLY A 19 -13.09 1.89 1.00
CA GLY A 19 -12.22 3.00 0.62
C GLY A 19 -12.99 4.25 0.20
N VAL A 20 -14.10 4.54 0.92
CA VAL A 20 -14.95 5.75 0.79
C VAL A 20 -14.93 6.59 2.08
N PHE A 21 -14.07 6.22 3.03
CA PHE A 21 -13.89 6.90 4.29
C PHE A 21 -12.42 6.95 4.62
N ASP A 22 -12.09 7.88 5.50
CA ASP A 22 -10.77 8.00 6.06
C ASP A 22 -10.21 6.65 6.54
N HIS A 23 -8.97 6.36 6.15
CA HIS A 23 -8.30 5.10 6.41
C HIS A 23 -8.19 4.82 7.92
N SER A 24 -8.15 5.85 8.76
CA SER A 24 -8.12 5.64 10.20
C SER A 24 -9.44 5.17 10.79
N LEU A 25 -10.59 5.57 10.21
CA LEU A 25 -11.88 4.95 10.56
C LEU A 25 -11.96 3.50 10.05
N ASN A 26 -11.27 3.21 8.95
CA ASN A 26 -11.17 1.85 8.42
C ASN A 26 -10.46 0.89 9.39
N LEU A 27 -9.53 1.39 10.23
CA LEU A 27 -8.88 0.58 11.28
C LEU A 27 -9.88 -0.13 12.20
N LEU A 28 -11.08 0.42 12.42
CA LEU A 28 -12.12 -0.23 13.22
C LEU A 28 -12.57 -1.57 12.61
N PHE A 29 -12.52 -1.67 11.28
CA PHE A 29 -13.02 -2.81 10.51
C PHE A 29 -11.89 -3.73 10.04
N TYR A 30 -10.65 -3.24 10.03
CA TYR A 30 -9.53 -3.92 9.39
C TYR A 30 -8.70 -4.82 10.33
N GLN A 31 -8.49 -4.43 11.59
CA GLN A 31 -7.60 -5.16 12.50
C GLN A 31 -8.34 -6.25 13.29
N PRO A 32 -7.71 -7.40 13.61
CA PRO A 32 -8.37 -8.47 14.36
C PRO A 32 -8.95 -8.01 15.70
N LEU A 33 -8.21 -7.20 16.46
CA LEU A 33 -8.65 -6.66 17.75
C LEU A 33 -9.89 -5.76 17.60
N THR A 34 -9.88 -4.86 16.62
CA THR A 34 -10.94 -3.86 16.44
C THR A 34 -12.18 -4.45 15.78
N SER A 35 -12.01 -5.30 14.78
CA SER A 35 -13.10 -6.01 14.12
C SER A 35 -13.80 -6.99 15.07
N ALA A 36 -13.08 -7.59 16.03
CA ALA A 36 -13.69 -8.45 17.05
C ALA A 36 -14.71 -7.71 17.93
N LEU A 37 -14.50 -6.42 18.22
CA LEU A 37 -15.52 -5.61 18.92
C LEU A 37 -16.84 -5.61 18.14
N LEU A 38 -16.78 -5.43 16.82
CA LEU A 38 -17.96 -5.41 15.96
C LEU A 38 -18.67 -6.77 15.94
N VAL A 39 -17.91 -7.88 15.95
CA VAL A 39 -18.47 -9.23 16.06
C VAL A 39 -19.19 -9.40 17.38
N GLY A 40 -18.57 -9.03 18.50
CA GLY A 40 -19.16 -9.12 19.82
C GLY A 40 -20.45 -8.33 19.95
N LEU A 41 -20.53 -7.14 19.35
CA LEU A 41 -21.74 -6.32 19.33
C LEU A 41 -22.89 -6.97 18.55
N VAL A 42 -22.60 -7.60 17.41
CA VAL A 42 -23.62 -8.26 16.57
C VAL A 42 -24.06 -9.61 17.15
N MET A 43 -23.15 -10.33 17.79
CA MET A 43 -23.41 -11.65 18.35
C MET A 43 -23.85 -11.64 19.81
N GLY A 44 -23.71 -10.52 20.50
CA GLY A 44 -24.15 -10.33 21.89
C GLY A 44 -23.13 -10.76 22.95
N ASP A 45 -21.91 -11.14 22.56
CA ASP A 45 -20.83 -11.54 23.48
C ASP A 45 -19.54 -10.76 23.19
N VAL A 46 -19.50 -9.53 23.70
CA VAL A 46 -18.34 -8.65 23.57
C VAL A 46 -17.11 -9.17 24.34
N PRO A 47 -17.21 -9.63 25.60
CA PRO A 47 -16.04 -10.11 26.33
C PRO A 47 -15.31 -11.25 25.61
N THR A 48 -16.02 -12.27 25.15
CA THR A 48 -15.41 -13.39 24.42
C THR A 48 -14.79 -12.91 23.11
N ALA A 49 -15.49 -12.04 22.35
CA ALA A 49 -14.96 -11.51 21.11
C ALA A 49 -13.63 -10.75 21.33
N MET A 50 -13.58 -9.88 22.35
CA MET A 50 -12.38 -9.10 22.67
C MET A 50 -11.20 -9.98 23.08
N ILE A 51 -11.45 -11.03 23.87
CA ILE A 51 -10.42 -12.02 24.24
C ILE A 51 -9.87 -12.72 22.99
N VAL A 52 -10.74 -13.14 22.07
CA VAL A 52 -10.35 -13.77 20.80
C VAL A 52 -9.52 -12.81 19.96
N GLY A 53 -10.03 -11.59 19.71
CA GLY A 53 -9.34 -10.57 18.92
C GLY A 53 -7.95 -10.23 19.46
N ALA A 54 -7.82 -10.07 20.77
CA ALA A 54 -6.55 -9.80 21.44
C ALA A 54 -5.57 -10.98 21.40
N THR A 55 -6.08 -12.22 21.43
CA THR A 55 -5.25 -13.43 21.35
C THR A 55 -4.62 -13.60 19.97
N ILE A 56 -5.36 -13.26 18.91
CA ILE A 56 -4.89 -13.44 17.53
C ILE A 56 -4.12 -12.24 16.98
N GLN A 57 -4.40 -11.02 17.48
CA GLN A 57 -3.79 -9.79 16.99
C GLN A 57 -2.26 -9.83 16.87
N PRO A 58 -1.49 -10.41 17.84
CA PRO A 58 -0.03 -10.49 17.75
C PRO A 58 0.48 -11.16 16.47
N MET A 59 -0.26 -12.10 15.89
CA MET A 59 0.12 -12.79 14.64
C MET A 59 0.11 -11.86 13.42
N PHE A 60 -0.57 -10.73 13.51
CA PHE A 60 -0.80 -9.80 12.41
C PHE A 60 -0.07 -8.45 12.59
N LEU A 61 0.62 -8.23 13.72
CA LEU A 61 1.31 -6.96 14.02
C LEU A 61 2.48 -6.66 13.08
N GLY A 62 3.14 -7.69 12.54
CA GLY A 62 4.28 -7.54 11.64
C GLY A 62 3.91 -7.50 10.15
N GLN A 63 2.62 -7.56 9.80
CA GLN A 63 2.22 -7.62 8.40
C GLN A 63 2.21 -6.23 7.77
N THR A 64 3.23 -5.94 6.98
CA THR A 64 3.29 -4.75 6.12
C THR A 64 2.86 -5.11 4.70
N GLN A 65 2.01 -4.30 4.07
CA GLN A 65 1.49 -4.53 2.72
C GLN A 65 2.41 -3.94 1.65
N ALA A 66 3.60 -4.52 1.49
CA ALA A 66 4.52 -4.11 0.44
C ALA A 66 3.91 -4.34 -0.96
N GLY A 67 3.84 -3.31 -1.79
CA GLY A 67 3.33 -3.42 -3.16
C GLY A 67 1.84 -3.79 -3.26
N TRP A 68 1.03 -3.44 -2.24
CA TRP A 68 -0.42 -3.72 -2.17
C TRP A 68 -0.80 -5.21 -2.15
N VAL A 69 0.12 -6.06 -1.70
CA VAL A 69 -0.15 -7.48 -1.52
C VAL A 69 -0.43 -7.76 -0.05
N ILE A 70 -1.55 -8.44 0.17
CA ILE A 70 -1.96 -8.91 1.48
C ILE A 70 -1.58 -10.38 1.57
N THR A 71 -0.69 -10.73 2.50
CA THR A 71 -0.28 -12.12 2.72
C THR A 71 -1.36 -12.87 3.48
N ASN A 72 -1.96 -12.22 4.48
CA ASN A 72 -3.10 -12.74 5.20
C ASN A 72 -4.12 -11.62 5.47
N ASP A 73 -5.40 -11.90 5.29
CA ASP A 73 -6.46 -10.91 5.50
C ASP A 73 -6.77 -10.75 7.00
N ASN A 74 -6.25 -9.68 7.59
CA ASN A 74 -6.44 -9.28 8.99
C ASN A 74 -7.92 -9.19 9.40
N ALA A 75 -8.76 -8.58 8.54
CA ALA A 75 -10.16 -8.33 8.83
C ALA A 75 -10.94 -9.65 8.81
N ALA A 76 -10.69 -10.48 7.79
CA ALA A 76 -11.29 -11.80 7.70
C ALA A 76 -10.88 -12.69 8.88
N ALA A 77 -9.61 -12.69 9.25
CA ALA A 77 -9.12 -13.45 10.39
C ALA A 77 -9.84 -13.05 11.69
N GLY A 78 -9.90 -11.74 11.98
CA GLY A 78 -10.62 -11.21 13.13
C GLY A 78 -12.09 -11.62 13.18
N ILE A 79 -12.82 -11.32 12.09
CA ILE A 79 -14.26 -11.52 12.02
C ILE A 79 -14.59 -13.01 12.12
N ILE A 80 -13.87 -13.87 11.40
CA ILE A 80 -14.15 -15.30 11.34
C ILE A 80 -13.80 -16.00 12.65
N THR A 81 -12.61 -15.75 13.24
CA THR A 81 -12.24 -16.41 14.51
C THR A 81 -13.24 -16.06 15.61
N ALA A 82 -13.54 -14.78 15.80
CA ALA A 82 -14.49 -14.35 16.82
C ALA A 82 -15.89 -14.95 16.58
N SER A 83 -16.35 -14.97 15.33
CA SER A 83 -17.67 -15.52 14.99
C SER A 83 -17.76 -17.02 15.26
N VAL A 84 -16.73 -17.79 14.92
CA VAL A 84 -16.70 -19.24 15.11
C VAL A 84 -16.61 -19.62 16.59
N VAL A 85 -15.79 -18.92 17.37
CA VAL A 85 -15.68 -19.17 18.81
C VAL A 85 -17.01 -18.91 19.51
N ILE A 86 -17.68 -17.79 19.20
CA ILE A 86 -18.96 -17.43 19.83
C ILE A 86 -20.10 -18.31 19.34
N ALA A 87 -20.17 -18.64 18.04
CA ALA A 87 -21.28 -19.43 17.50
C ALA A 87 -21.19 -20.92 17.84
N SER A 88 -19.97 -21.47 17.90
CA SER A 88 -19.75 -22.92 17.92
C SER A 88 -19.10 -23.40 19.22
N GLY A 89 -18.64 -22.50 20.09
CA GLY A 89 -17.92 -22.86 21.32
C GLY A 89 -16.55 -23.49 21.07
N MET A 90 -15.99 -23.31 19.86
CA MET A 90 -14.69 -23.84 19.48
C MET A 90 -13.58 -23.22 20.33
N ASP A 91 -12.59 -24.02 20.72
CA ASP A 91 -11.42 -23.47 21.41
C ASP A 91 -10.67 -22.48 20.50
N ILE A 92 -10.11 -21.44 21.12
CA ILE A 92 -9.49 -20.33 20.39
C ILE A 92 -8.34 -20.82 19.50
N LYS A 93 -7.56 -21.82 19.93
CA LYS A 93 -6.41 -22.31 19.17
C LYS A 93 -6.84 -23.01 17.89
N SER A 94 -7.88 -23.83 17.93
CA SER A 94 -8.45 -24.46 16.73
C SER A 94 -9.08 -23.42 15.79
N ALA A 95 -9.79 -22.43 16.35
CA ALA A 95 -10.39 -21.35 15.56
C ALA A 95 -9.33 -20.46 14.88
N MET A 96 -8.17 -20.27 15.51
CA MET A 96 -7.02 -19.56 14.93
C MET A 96 -6.49 -20.26 13.68
N ALA A 97 -6.35 -21.59 13.72
CA ALA A 97 -5.86 -22.36 12.57
C ALA A 97 -6.78 -22.20 11.35
N VAL A 98 -8.10 -22.26 11.58
CA VAL A 98 -9.12 -22.00 10.54
C VAL A 98 -8.99 -20.59 9.98
N ALA A 99 -8.84 -19.59 10.83
CA ALA A 99 -8.77 -18.20 10.40
C ALA A 99 -7.52 -17.86 9.59
N VAL A 100 -6.37 -18.47 9.91
CA VAL A 100 -5.17 -18.33 9.09
C VAL A 100 -5.41 -18.91 7.69
N ALA A 101 -6.01 -20.10 7.59
CA ALA A 101 -6.31 -20.73 6.31
C ALA A 101 -7.31 -19.91 5.47
N VAL A 102 -8.39 -19.44 6.09
CA VAL A 102 -9.39 -18.62 5.39
C VAL A 102 -8.82 -17.24 5.03
N GLY A 103 -8.03 -16.63 5.90
CA GLY A 103 -7.40 -15.33 5.65
C GLY A 103 -6.45 -15.35 4.46
N ILE A 104 -5.77 -16.46 4.18
CA ILE A 104 -4.97 -16.66 2.95
C ILE A 104 -5.85 -16.72 1.70
N VAL A 105 -7.02 -17.35 1.78
CA VAL A 105 -7.98 -17.38 0.65
C VAL A 105 -8.59 -16.00 0.42
N MET A 106 -9.02 -15.34 1.50
CA MET A 106 -9.64 -14.03 1.43
C MET A 106 -8.66 -12.95 0.97
N SER A 107 -7.37 -13.08 1.29
CA SER A 107 -6.35 -12.15 0.77
C SER A 107 -6.24 -12.17 -0.77
N GLN A 108 -6.60 -13.28 -1.42
CA GLN A 108 -6.65 -13.37 -2.89
C GLN A 108 -7.71 -12.47 -3.53
N LEU A 109 -8.77 -12.11 -2.79
CA LEU A 109 -9.77 -11.16 -3.25
C LEU A 109 -9.12 -9.81 -3.57
N THR A 110 -8.07 -9.42 -2.83
CA THR A 110 -7.30 -8.20 -3.12
C THR A 110 -6.55 -8.29 -4.44
N ASN A 111 -5.99 -9.46 -4.79
CA ASN A 111 -5.33 -9.67 -6.08
C ASN A 111 -6.33 -9.56 -7.25
N ILE A 112 -7.55 -10.08 -7.07
CA ILE A 112 -8.65 -9.91 -8.04
C ILE A 112 -9.03 -8.43 -8.15
N ARG A 113 -9.23 -7.74 -7.03
CA ARG A 113 -9.54 -6.30 -7.00
C ARG A 113 -8.51 -5.48 -7.77
N MET A 114 -7.22 -5.72 -7.51
CA MET A 114 -6.10 -5.03 -8.16
C MET A 114 -6.03 -5.32 -9.66
N THR A 115 -6.39 -6.53 -10.08
CA THR A 115 -6.43 -6.93 -11.49
C THR A 115 -7.57 -6.24 -12.24
N VAL A 116 -8.78 -6.24 -11.66
CA VAL A 116 -9.94 -5.52 -12.20
C VAL A 116 -9.71 -4.01 -12.22
N GLY A 117 -8.84 -3.50 -11.34
CA GLY A 117 -8.37 -2.12 -11.33
C GLY A 117 -7.93 -1.58 -12.70
N SER A 118 -7.29 -2.40 -13.53
CA SER A 118 -6.86 -1.98 -14.87
C SER A 118 -8.04 -1.63 -15.80
N PHE A 119 -9.22 -2.22 -15.58
CA PHE A 119 -10.43 -1.81 -16.30
C PHE A 119 -10.90 -0.41 -15.88
N TRP A 120 -10.80 -0.07 -14.60
CA TRP A 120 -11.12 1.28 -14.11
C TRP A 120 -10.15 2.32 -14.68
N ASN A 121 -8.86 1.99 -14.80
CA ASN A 121 -7.88 2.85 -15.49
C ASN A 121 -8.29 3.15 -16.94
N ALA A 122 -8.61 2.11 -17.72
CA ALA A 122 -9.03 2.29 -19.11
C ALA A 122 -10.28 3.16 -19.24
N LEU A 123 -11.22 3.02 -18.30
CA LEU A 123 -12.43 3.84 -18.25
C LEU A 123 -12.11 5.30 -17.87
N THR A 124 -11.23 5.52 -16.89
CA THR A 124 -10.73 6.85 -16.51
C THR A 124 -10.05 7.52 -17.71
N ASP A 125 -9.17 6.82 -18.43
CA ASP A 125 -8.49 7.33 -19.63
C ASP A 125 -9.47 7.71 -20.74
N LYS A 126 -10.55 6.91 -20.92
CA LYS A 126 -11.63 7.23 -21.87
C LYS A 126 -12.37 8.51 -21.48
N PHE A 127 -12.68 8.70 -20.19
CA PHE A 127 -13.34 9.92 -19.72
C PHE A 127 -12.43 11.14 -19.82
N ILE A 128 -11.14 11.00 -19.53
CA ILE A 128 -10.14 12.05 -19.73
C ILE A 128 -10.04 12.39 -21.22
N SER A 129 -9.77 11.44 -22.11
CA SER A 129 -9.64 11.70 -23.56
C SER A 129 -10.89 12.33 -24.18
N SER A 130 -12.07 11.99 -23.69
CA SER A 130 -13.35 12.56 -24.13
C SER A 130 -13.74 13.87 -23.43
N ARG A 131 -12.89 14.44 -22.56
CA ARG A 131 -13.16 15.62 -21.71
C ARG A 131 -14.42 15.51 -20.84
N GLN A 132 -14.85 14.31 -20.50
CA GLN A 132 -16.05 14.04 -19.69
C GLN A 132 -15.70 14.01 -18.20
N TYR A 133 -15.14 15.10 -17.68
CA TYR A 133 -14.60 15.13 -16.32
C TYR A 133 -15.66 14.89 -15.23
N ASP A 134 -16.95 15.20 -15.48
CA ASP A 134 -18.02 14.97 -14.49
C ASP A 134 -18.25 13.48 -14.25
N LYS A 135 -17.90 12.64 -15.22
CA LYS A 135 -18.04 11.19 -15.14
C LYS A 135 -16.85 10.51 -14.48
N LEU A 136 -15.75 11.22 -14.21
CA LEU A 136 -14.58 10.62 -13.57
C LEU A 136 -14.88 10.06 -12.20
N TRP A 137 -15.86 10.64 -11.49
CA TRP A 137 -16.32 10.09 -10.22
C TRP A 137 -16.88 8.67 -10.34
N LEU A 138 -17.45 8.32 -11.50
CA LEU A 138 -17.96 6.98 -11.78
C LEU A 138 -16.83 5.96 -11.85
N SER A 139 -15.77 6.26 -12.62
CA SER A 139 -14.64 5.33 -12.80
C SER A 139 -13.70 5.26 -11.60
N THR A 140 -13.55 6.37 -10.86
CA THR A 140 -12.59 6.45 -9.75
C THR A 140 -13.18 6.03 -8.40
N VAL A 141 -14.47 6.26 -8.17
CA VAL A 141 -15.10 6.04 -6.85
C VAL A 141 -16.29 5.10 -6.94
N ILE A 142 -17.32 5.41 -7.73
CA ILE A 142 -18.59 4.68 -7.66
C ILE A 142 -18.47 3.23 -8.15
N TYR A 143 -18.03 3.01 -9.39
CA TYR A 143 -17.95 1.64 -9.93
C TYR A 143 -16.96 0.75 -9.17
N PRO A 144 -15.75 1.22 -8.80
CA PRO A 144 -14.87 0.44 -7.93
C PRO A 144 -15.51 0.10 -6.58
N SER A 145 -16.24 1.04 -5.95
CA SER A 145 -16.90 0.82 -4.66
C SER A 145 -18.04 -0.19 -4.75
N LEU A 146 -18.85 -0.13 -5.80
CA LEU A 146 -19.94 -1.07 -6.04
C LEU A 146 -19.42 -2.47 -6.35
N PHE A 147 -18.34 -2.59 -7.13
CA PHE A 147 -17.72 -3.88 -7.43
C PHE A 147 -17.25 -4.59 -6.15
N LYS A 148 -16.77 -3.85 -5.16
CA LYS A 148 -16.35 -4.40 -3.86
C LYS A 148 -17.50 -5.05 -3.08
N VAL A 149 -18.77 -4.68 -3.31
CA VAL A 149 -19.92 -5.36 -2.70
C VAL A 149 -19.95 -6.83 -3.14
N ILE A 150 -19.84 -7.05 -4.45
CA ILE A 150 -19.84 -8.40 -5.03
C ILE A 150 -18.61 -9.18 -4.57
N LEU A 151 -17.47 -8.50 -4.47
CA LEU A 151 -16.19 -9.15 -4.19
C LEU A 151 -15.95 -9.47 -2.71
N TYR A 152 -16.38 -8.60 -1.78
CA TYR A 152 -16.07 -8.75 -0.35
C TYR A 152 -17.32 -9.05 0.49
N TRP A 153 -18.44 -8.35 0.27
CA TRP A 153 -19.64 -8.49 1.11
C TRP A 153 -20.28 -9.87 0.93
N ILE A 154 -20.57 -10.25 -0.32
CA ILE A 154 -21.26 -11.52 -0.62
C ILE A 154 -20.42 -12.72 -0.16
N PRO A 155 -19.13 -12.85 -0.52
CA PRO A 155 -18.33 -14.01 -0.12
C PRO A 155 -18.18 -14.12 1.39
N MET A 156 -17.93 -13.02 2.09
CA MET A 156 -17.83 -13.06 3.56
C MET A 156 -19.15 -13.46 4.22
N THR A 157 -20.28 -12.97 3.72
CA THR A 157 -21.60 -13.37 4.23
C THR A 157 -21.81 -14.87 4.08
N LEU A 158 -21.46 -15.44 2.92
CA LEU A 158 -21.58 -16.88 2.66
C LEU A 158 -20.64 -17.70 3.55
N VAL A 159 -19.38 -17.26 3.70
CA VAL A 159 -18.39 -17.90 4.58
C VAL A 159 -18.87 -17.90 6.02
N LEU A 160 -19.41 -16.79 6.51
CA LEU A 160 -19.92 -16.67 7.87
C LEU A 160 -21.19 -17.52 8.08
N PHE A 161 -22.14 -17.47 7.15
CA PHE A 161 -23.41 -18.18 7.28
C PHE A 161 -23.25 -19.70 7.18
N PHE A 162 -22.53 -20.19 6.17
CA PHE A 162 -22.34 -21.63 5.94
C PHE A 162 -21.15 -22.19 6.71
N GLY A 163 -20.06 -21.43 6.83
CA GLY A 163 -18.80 -21.87 7.43
C GLY A 163 -18.87 -22.00 8.94
N ALA A 164 -19.66 -21.20 9.66
CA ALA A 164 -19.80 -21.32 11.11
C ALA A 164 -20.38 -22.69 11.55
N SER A 165 -21.20 -23.31 10.70
CA SER A 165 -21.82 -24.63 10.92
C SER A 165 -21.12 -25.79 10.21
N ASN A 166 -20.36 -25.54 9.14
CA ASN A 166 -19.64 -26.55 8.35
C ASN A 166 -18.11 -26.35 8.37
N ILE A 167 -17.56 -26.15 9.57
CA ILE A 167 -16.14 -25.83 9.77
C ILE A 167 -15.23 -26.97 9.25
N GLY A 168 -15.73 -28.20 9.09
CA GLY A 168 -14.97 -29.37 8.58
C GLY A 168 -14.28 -29.17 7.23
N PHE A 169 -14.86 -28.39 6.30
CA PHE A 169 -14.21 -28.08 5.01
C PHE A 169 -12.98 -27.17 5.19
N PHE A 170 -13.03 -26.26 6.17
CA PHE A 170 -11.92 -25.36 6.50
C PHE A 170 -10.92 -25.97 7.49
N VAL A 171 -11.39 -26.87 8.36
CA VAL A 171 -10.58 -27.63 9.35
C VAL A 171 -9.76 -28.72 8.68
N ASN A 172 -10.27 -29.37 7.63
CA ASN A 172 -9.51 -30.34 6.83
C ASN A 172 -8.50 -29.69 5.88
N GLY A 173 -8.20 -28.39 6.06
CA GLY A 173 -7.17 -27.65 5.32
C GLY A 173 -7.40 -27.54 3.82
N LEU A 174 -6.79 -26.53 3.19
CA LEU A 174 -6.57 -26.59 1.76
C LEU A 174 -5.59 -27.73 1.47
N PRO A 175 -5.71 -28.47 0.34
CA PRO A 175 -4.69 -29.42 -0.07
C PRO A 175 -3.30 -28.77 -0.03
N GLY A 176 -2.28 -29.49 0.47
CA GLY A 176 -0.95 -28.89 0.72
C GLY A 176 -0.36 -28.20 -0.52
N TRP A 177 -0.57 -28.76 -1.72
CA TRP A 177 -0.14 -28.13 -2.97
C TRP A 177 -0.79 -26.76 -3.21
N LEU A 178 -2.06 -26.59 -2.85
CA LEU A 178 -2.79 -25.34 -3.03
C LEU A 178 -2.35 -24.31 -1.99
N GLN A 179 -2.18 -24.72 -0.73
CA GLN A 179 -1.68 -23.84 0.31
C GLN A 179 -0.26 -23.34 -0.01
N ASN A 180 0.63 -24.24 -0.42
CA ASN A 180 1.99 -23.86 -0.82
C ASN A 180 1.98 -22.94 -2.05
N GLY A 181 1.13 -23.22 -3.04
CA GLY A 181 0.95 -22.36 -4.21
C GLY A 181 0.45 -20.95 -3.87
N LEU A 182 -0.51 -20.83 -2.94
CA LEU A 182 -1.03 -19.53 -2.49
C LEU A 182 -0.02 -18.75 -1.64
N ASN A 183 0.77 -19.43 -0.79
CA ASN A 183 1.83 -18.81 0.00
C ASN A 183 2.95 -18.26 -0.91
N ALA A 184 3.40 -19.06 -1.87
CA ALA A 184 4.38 -18.64 -2.87
C ALA A 184 3.90 -17.46 -3.73
N LEU A 185 2.61 -17.43 -4.07
CA LEU A 185 2.00 -16.30 -4.75
C LEU A 185 2.05 -15.04 -3.88
N ALA A 186 1.70 -15.16 -2.60
CA ALA A 186 1.70 -14.05 -1.65
C ALA A 186 3.10 -13.47 -1.43
N SER A 187 4.16 -14.29 -1.50
CA SER A 187 5.55 -13.82 -1.39
C SER A 187 6.09 -13.19 -2.68
N LEU A 188 5.66 -13.61 -3.87
CA LEU A 188 6.16 -13.07 -5.14
C LEU A 188 5.48 -11.78 -5.61
N MET A 189 4.20 -11.59 -5.31
CA MET A 189 3.45 -10.44 -5.80
C MET A 189 3.99 -9.07 -5.32
N PRO A 190 4.47 -8.91 -4.06
CA PRO A 190 5.08 -7.65 -3.61
C PRO A 190 6.27 -7.24 -4.47
N ILE A 191 7.05 -8.24 -4.92
CA ILE A 191 8.23 -8.03 -5.77
C ILE A 191 7.83 -7.43 -7.10
N VAL A 192 6.80 -7.99 -7.76
CA VAL A 192 6.26 -7.43 -9.01
C VAL A 192 5.90 -5.97 -8.80
N GLY A 193 5.22 -5.70 -7.69
CA GLY A 193 4.75 -4.38 -7.39
C GLY A 193 5.86 -3.35 -7.20
N LEU A 194 6.82 -3.65 -6.33
CA LEU A 194 7.98 -2.79 -6.05
C LEU A 194 8.89 -2.65 -7.28
N CYS A 195 9.00 -3.69 -8.11
CA CYS A 195 9.75 -3.63 -9.37
C CYS A 195 9.08 -2.74 -10.43
N ILE A 196 7.75 -2.68 -10.52
CA ILE A 196 7.04 -1.73 -11.40
C ILE A 196 7.41 -0.30 -11.01
N VAL A 197 7.36 0.01 -9.71
CA VAL A 197 7.77 1.32 -9.18
C VAL A 197 9.23 1.61 -9.51
N ALA A 198 10.16 0.71 -9.16
CA ALA A 198 11.57 0.86 -9.47
C ALA A 198 11.82 1.02 -10.97
N SER A 199 11.03 0.37 -11.82
CA SER A 199 11.16 0.48 -13.28
C SER A 199 10.71 1.83 -13.83
N SER A 200 9.82 2.53 -13.12
CA SER A 200 9.30 3.86 -13.51
C SER A 200 10.30 4.98 -13.21
N ILE A 201 11.01 4.92 -12.08
CA ILE A 201 12.02 5.90 -11.69
C ILE A 201 13.46 5.50 -12.05
N GLY A 202 13.71 4.19 -12.20
CA GLY A 202 15.03 3.63 -12.41
C GLY A 202 15.56 3.88 -13.81
N LYS A 203 16.44 4.89 -13.94
CA LYS A 203 17.38 5.03 -15.07
C LYS A 203 18.57 4.09 -14.85
N LYS A 204 19.23 3.65 -15.94
CA LYS A 204 20.34 2.67 -15.87
C LYS A 204 21.44 3.04 -14.88
N GLY A 205 21.69 4.34 -14.66
CA GLY A 205 22.71 4.83 -13.73
C GLY A 205 22.38 4.66 -12.24
N TYR A 206 21.11 4.52 -11.84
CA TYR A 206 20.71 4.46 -10.42
C TYR A 206 20.48 3.03 -9.89
N MET A 207 20.65 2.01 -10.74
CA MET A 207 20.53 0.60 -10.31
C MET A 207 21.48 0.20 -9.17
N PRO A 208 22.71 0.73 -9.07
CA PRO A 208 23.58 0.45 -7.94
C PRO A 208 22.97 0.83 -6.59
N PHE A 209 22.19 1.92 -6.50
CA PHE A 209 21.51 2.31 -5.26
C PHE A 209 20.43 1.31 -4.85
N PHE A 210 19.70 0.76 -5.82
CA PHE A 210 18.72 -0.31 -5.57
C PHE A 210 19.38 -1.57 -5.02
N ILE A 211 20.46 -2.03 -5.65
CA ILE A 211 21.20 -3.20 -5.20
C ILE A 211 21.83 -2.94 -3.82
N ALA A 212 22.41 -1.75 -3.62
CA ALA A 212 23.00 -1.34 -2.34
C ALA A 212 21.95 -1.32 -1.22
N GLY A 213 20.75 -0.79 -1.48
CA GLY A 213 19.64 -0.80 -0.52
C GLY A 213 19.22 -2.22 -0.13
N PHE A 214 19.12 -3.12 -1.11
CA PHE A 214 18.79 -4.52 -0.88
C PHE A 214 19.83 -5.21 0.01
N LEU A 215 21.11 -5.09 -0.35
CA LEU A 215 22.22 -5.71 0.39
C LEU A 215 22.34 -5.10 1.78
N PHE A 216 22.25 -3.78 1.90
CA PHE A 216 22.29 -3.09 3.19
C PHE A 216 21.21 -3.63 4.13
N ALA A 217 19.97 -3.74 3.67
CA ALA A 217 18.89 -4.33 4.47
C ALA A 217 19.13 -5.81 4.81
N ALA A 218 19.60 -6.60 3.84
CA ALA A 218 19.83 -8.04 4.01
C ALA A 218 20.88 -8.34 5.09
N TYR A 219 21.95 -7.54 5.16
CA TYR A 219 23.05 -7.76 6.10
C TYR A 219 22.91 -7.00 7.43
N SER A 220 22.28 -5.83 7.42
CA SER A 220 22.20 -4.99 8.63
C SER A 220 21.02 -5.34 9.53
N GLY A 221 19.94 -5.91 8.98
CA GLY A 221 18.69 -6.15 9.72
C GLY A 221 18.01 -4.87 10.22
N VAL A 222 18.39 -3.71 9.69
CA VAL A 222 17.87 -2.41 10.11
C VAL A 222 16.41 -2.25 9.66
N SER A 223 15.59 -1.64 10.52
CA SER A 223 14.17 -1.39 10.23
C SER A 223 13.97 -0.41 9.05
N GLY A 224 12.77 -0.40 8.46
CA GLY A 224 12.44 0.47 7.32
C GLY A 224 12.73 1.97 7.54
N ILE A 225 12.59 2.47 8.77
CA ILE A 225 12.93 3.86 9.14
C ILE A 225 14.43 4.08 9.01
N GLY A 226 15.25 3.13 9.48
CA GLY A 226 16.70 3.24 9.34
C GLY A 226 17.13 3.21 7.87
N ILE A 227 16.49 2.38 7.04
CA ILE A 227 16.71 2.37 5.58
C ILE A 227 16.34 3.73 4.98
N ALA A 228 15.20 4.32 5.37
CA ALA A 228 14.79 5.64 4.90
C ALA A 228 15.77 6.74 5.31
N ILE A 229 16.24 6.76 6.56
CA ILE A 229 17.23 7.75 7.03
C ILE A 229 18.55 7.63 6.24
N VAL A 230 19.05 6.40 6.05
CA VAL A 230 20.27 6.16 5.27
C VAL A 230 20.08 6.60 3.82
N SER A 231 18.91 6.33 3.23
CA SER A 231 18.60 6.74 1.86
C SER A 231 18.61 8.27 1.68
N VAL A 232 18.12 9.02 2.67
CA VAL A 232 18.16 10.50 2.68
C VAL A 232 19.60 10.99 2.75
N ILE A 233 20.44 10.36 3.60
CA ILE A 233 21.85 10.72 3.72
C ILE A 233 22.60 10.46 2.39
N LEU A 234 22.37 9.30 1.76
CA LEU A 234 22.98 8.96 0.48
C LEU A 234 22.50 9.88 -0.65
N ALA A 235 21.20 10.17 -0.70
CA ALA A 235 20.63 11.11 -1.65
C ALA A 235 21.21 12.53 -1.45
N TRP A 236 21.37 12.96 -0.20
CA TRP A 236 21.98 14.25 0.12
C TRP A 236 23.45 14.30 -0.29
N PHE A 237 24.18 13.21 -0.10
CA PHE A 237 25.57 13.09 -0.54
C PHE A 237 25.70 13.17 -2.06
N ASP A 238 24.90 12.39 -2.80
CA ASP A 238 24.84 12.44 -4.27
C ASP A 238 24.49 13.85 -4.77
N PHE A 239 23.49 14.48 -4.13
CA PHE A 239 23.11 15.87 -4.42
C PHE A 239 24.28 16.84 -4.20
N ARG A 240 25.03 16.72 -3.10
CA ARG A 240 26.20 17.57 -2.81
C ARG A 240 27.32 17.35 -3.82
N CYS A 241 27.58 16.12 -4.23
CA CYS A 241 28.56 15.79 -5.27
C CYS A 241 28.19 16.43 -6.62
N GLN A 242 26.91 16.39 -6.98
CA GLN A 242 26.40 17.03 -8.20
C GLN A 242 26.41 18.56 -8.12
N ASN A 243 26.34 19.14 -6.91
CA ASN A 243 26.26 20.60 -6.71
C ASN A 243 27.60 21.29 -6.44
N LYS A 244 28.74 20.59 -6.52
CA LYS A 244 30.11 21.14 -6.27
C LYS A 244 30.22 22.03 -5.01
N GLY A 245 29.40 21.80 -4.00
CA GLY A 245 29.43 22.58 -2.76
C GLY A 245 28.57 23.83 -2.70
N GLU A 246 27.87 24.26 -3.77
CA GLU A 246 26.95 25.42 -3.70
C GLU A 246 25.83 25.19 -2.66
N HIS A 247 25.61 26.20 -1.82
CA HIS A 247 24.59 26.17 -0.77
C HIS A 247 23.20 26.37 -1.38
N LEU A 248 22.33 25.38 -1.21
CA LEU A 248 20.93 25.54 -1.50
C LEU A 248 20.26 26.36 -0.38
N SER A 249 20.20 27.67 -0.52
CA SER A 249 19.47 28.53 0.41
C SER A 249 17.98 28.54 0.09
N LEU A 250 17.26 27.50 0.49
CA LEU A 250 15.79 27.53 0.51
C LEU A 250 15.34 28.44 1.65
N ASN A 251 14.91 29.66 1.33
CA ASN A 251 14.44 30.59 2.34
C ASN A 251 13.01 30.22 2.77
N LEU A 252 12.90 29.31 3.75
CA LEU A 252 11.63 28.77 4.23
C LEU A 252 10.78 29.78 5.02
N ARG A 253 11.31 30.97 5.35
CA ARG A 253 10.67 31.93 6.27
C ARG A 253 9.66 32.91 5.64
N SER A 254 9.56 33.05 4.32
CA SER A 254 8.50 33.89 3.73
C SER A 254 7.14 33.19 3.84
N THR A 255 6.17 33.86 4.46
CA THR A 255 4.94 33.25 5.01
C THR A 255 3.66 33.75 4.35
N SER A 256 3.59 33.76 3.02
CA SER A 256 2.31 33.76 2.28
C SER A 256 2.58 33.69 0.79
N VAL A 257 1.92 32.78 0.09
CA VAL A 257 1.81 32.85 -1.37
C VAL A 257 0.82 33.98 -1.63
N GLU A 258 1.31 35.21 -1.82
CA GLU A 258 0.48 36.43 -1.94
C GLU A 258 -0.55 36.36 -3.08
N ASP A 259 -0.41 35.42 -4.02
CA ASP A 259 -1.34 35.19 -5.14
C ASP A 259 -1.80 33.72 -5.28
N ALA A 260 -2.00 32.98 -4.18
CA ALA A 260 -2.49 31.59 -4.27
C ALA A 260 -3.93 31.51 -4.84
N ALA A 261 -4.10 30.79 -5.94
CA ALA A 261 -5.39 30.45 -6.54
C ALA A 261 -6.12 29.35 -5.73
N LEU A 262 -5.37 28.44 -5.10
CA LEU A 262 -5.92 27.45 -4.18
C LEU A 262 -5.92 28.00 -2.75
N THR A 263 -7.09 27.97 -2.12
CA THR A 263 -7.27 28.41 -0.73
C THR A 263 -6.94 27.29 0.25
N LYS A 264 -6.79 27.63 1.53
CA LYS A 264 -6.68 26.62 2.61
C LYS A 264 -7.86 25.64 2.62
N LYS A 265 -9.06 26.12 2.27
CA LYS A 265 -10.27 25.29 2.18
C LYS A 265 -10.16 24.28 1.05
N ASP A 266 -9.62 24.68 -0.11
CA ASP A 266 -9.40 23.79 -1.24
C ASP A 266 -8.40 22.68 -0.87
N LEU A 267 -7.29 23.03 -0.21
CA LEU A 267 -6.29 22.07 0.25
C LEU A 267 -6.82 21.12 1.32
N ASN A 268 -7.59 21.62 2.30
CA ASN A 268 -8.25 20.76 3.29
C ASN A 268 -9.25 19.81 2.62
N TRP A 269 -9.99 20.29 1.63
CA TRP A 269 -10.91 19.45 0.87
C TRP A 269 -10.17 18.40 0.05
N ALA A 270 -9.03 18.75 -0.55
CA ALA A 270 -8.14 17.79 -1.21
C ALA A 270 -7.64 16.73 -0.21
N SER A 271 -7.18 17.11 0.99
CA SER A 271 -6.77 16.15 2.03
C SER A 271 -7.92 15.21 2.43
N ILE A 272 -9.14 15.72 2.62
CA ILE A 272 -10.31 14.88 2.93
C ILE A 272 -10.61 13.90 1.80
N ARG A 273 -10.60 14.38 0.55
CA ARG A 273 -10.82 13.53 -0.63
C ARG A 273 -9.73 12.48 -0.77
N MET A 274 -8.48 12.83 -0.47
CA MET A 274 -7.38 11.90 -0.46
C MET A 274 -7.66 10.80 0.57
N LEU A 275 -7.79 11.14 1.86
CA LEU A 275 -8.09 10.17 2.92
C LEU A 275 -9.32 9.29 2.61
N SER A 276 -10.31 9.83 1.90
CA SER A 276 -11.55 9.12 1.58
C SER A 276 -11.50 8.26 0.32
N PHE A 277 -10.74 8.62 -0.71
CA PHE A 277 -10.80 7.96 -2.04
C PHE A 277 -9.46 7.42 -2.51
N TYR A 278 -8.40 7.54 -1.71
CA TYR A 278 -7.04 7.22 -2.12
C TYR A 278 -6.88 5.76 -2.56
N SER A 279 -7.45 4.81 -1.82
CA SER A 279 -7.37 3.38 -2.15
C SER A 279 -8.49 2.90 -3.07
N ASN A 280 -9.19 3.83 -3.74
CA ASN A 280 -10.35 3.52 -4.57
C ASN A 280 -9.96 3.40 -6.05
N GLY A 281 -10.43 2.33 -6.69
CA GLY A 281 -10.05 2.02 -8.07
C GLY A 281 -8.58 1.61 -8.25
N ASN A 282 -7.92 1.09 -7.21
CA ASN A 282 -6.51 0.72 -7.29
C ASN A 282 -6.24 -0.41 -8.30
N SER A 283 -5.10 -0.36 -8.98
CA SER A 283 -4.65 -1.43 -9.89
C SER A 283 -3.17 -1.77 -9.76
N TYR A 284 -2.72 -2.93 -10.22
CA TYR A 284 -1.27 -3.20 -10.27
C TYR A 284 -0.54 -2.35 -11.31
N GLU A 285 -1.24 -1.91 -12.36
CA GLU A 285 -0.65 -1.11 -13.43
C GLU A 285 -0.32 0.31 -12.97
N ARG A 286 -1.22 0.94 -12.19
CA ARG A 286 -1.10 2.36 -11.81
C ARG A 286 -1.31 2.66 -10.32
N TYR A 287 -1.53 1.63 -9.49
CA TYR A 287 -1.82 1.74 -8.07
C TYR A 287 -2.93 2.75 -7.79
N GLN A 288 -2.66 3.80 -7.03
CA GLN A 288 -3.64 4.75 -6.52
C GLN A 288 -3.92 5.90 -7.49
N ALA A 289 -3.49 5.81 -8.75
CA ALA A 289 -3.68 6.87 -9.74
C ALA A 289 -5.14 7.35 -9.82
N ASN A 290 -6.12 6.44 -9.78
CA ASN A 290 -7.55 6.81 -9.78
C ASN A 290 -7.95 7.59 -8.51
N GLY A 291 -7.43 7.22 -7.34
CA GLY A 291 -7.62 7.97 -6.10
C GLY A 291 -7.02 9.37 -6.16
N ILE A 292 -5.86 9.53 -6.79
CA ILE A 292 -5.23 10.83 -7.03
C ILE A 292 -6.03 11.68 -8.03
N VAL A 293 -6.56 11.08 -9.09
CA VAL A 293 -7.49 11.76 -10.01
C VAL A 293 -8.72 12.28 -9.25
N ALA A 294 -9.33 11.44 -8.42
CA ALA A 294 -10.47 11.86 -7.59
C ALA A 294 -10.09 12.98 -6.61
N THR A 295 -8.87 12.97 -6.09
CA THR A 295 -8.34 13.96 -5.14
C THR A 295 -8.07 15.31 -5.80
N MET A 296 -7.30 15.34 -6.89
CA MET A 296 -6.82 16.59 -7.50
C MET A 296 -7.84 17.25 -8.43
N MET A 297 -8.80 16.50 -8.98
CA MET A 297 -9.74 16.99 -9.98
C MET A 297 -10.43 18.33 -9.61
N PRO A 298 -10.97 18.55 -8.40
CA PRO A 298 -11.60 19.84 -8.06
C PRO A 298 -10.62 21.01 -8.09
N CYS A 299 -9.39 20.79 -7.62
CA CYS A 299 -8.34 21.80 -7.65
C CYS A 299 -7.92 22.11 -9.09
N LEU A 300 -7.69 21.09 -9.92
CA LEU A 300 -7.30 21.27 -11.32
C LEU A 300 -8.37 22.00 -12.14
N ARG A 301 -9.66 21.68 -11.94
CA ARG A 301 -10.76 22.43 -12.57
C ARG A 301 -10.77 23.90 -12.18
N LYS A 302 -10.42 24.21 -10.93
CA LYS A 302 -10.33 25.60 -10.45
C LYS A 302 -9.14 26.33 -11.07
N LEU A 303 -7.98 25.66 -11.13
CA LEU A 303 -6.74 26.21 -11.67
C LEU A 303 -6.80 26.49 -13.17
N TYR A 304 -7.34 25.55 -13.94
CA TYR A 304 -7.44 25.63 -15.40
C TYR A 304 -8.80 26.14 -15.89
N LYS A 305 -9.53 26.90 -15.06
CA LYS A 305 -10.83 27.44 -15.44
C LYS A 305 -10.70 28.30 -16.70
N GLY A 306 -11.39 27.91 -17.78
CA GLY A 306 -11.32 28.59 -19.08
C GLY A 306 -10.14 28.16 -19.97
N ASN A 307 -9.37 27.16 -19.56
CA ASN A 307 -8.29 26.55 -20.34
C ASN A 307 -8.45 25.02 -20.39
N ASP A 308 -9.38 24.57 -21.24
CA ASP A 308 -9.74 23.15 -21.35
C ASP A 308 -8.59 22.27 -21.83
N ASP A 309 -7.70 22.80 -22.68
CA ASP A 309 -6.53 22.06 -23.17
C ASP A 309 -5.51 21.86 -22.04
N GLY A 310 -5.25 22.90 -21.24
CA GLY A 310 -4.40 22.79 -20.06
C GLY A 310 -4.96 21.83 -19.01
N LEU A 311 -6.28 21.85 -18.79
CA LEU A 311 -6.95 20.89 -17.92
C LEU A 311 -6.78 19.46 -18.44
N GLN A 312 -6.96 19.24 -19.75
CA GLN A 312 -6.80 17.93 -20.37
C GLN A 312 -5.40 17.37 -20.13
N GLU A 313 -4.36 18.16 -20.39
CA GLU A 313 -2.98 17.74 -20.16
C GLU A 313 -2.71 17.44 -18.68
N ALA A 314 -3.22 18.27 -17.76
CA ALA A 314 -3.08 18.05 -16.33
C ALA A 314 -3.76 16.77 -15.86
N MET A 315 -4.94 16.45 -16.39
CA MET A 315 -5.66 15.23 -16.05
C MET A 315 -4.93 13.98 -16.55
N VAL A 316 -4.33 14.02 -17.75
CA VAL A 316 -3.49 12.93 -18.27
C VAL A 316 -2.33 12.66 -17.29
N ARG A 317 -1.55 13.69 -16.92
CA ARG A 317 -0.46 13.54 -15.94
C ARG A 317 -0.94 13.02 -14.58
N THR A 318 -2.10 13.50 -14.13
CA THR A 318 -2.70 13.08 -12.86
C THR A 318 -3.06 11.59 -12.87
N SER A 319 -3.48 11.05 -14.01
CA SER A 319 -3.83 9.62 -14.20
C SER A 319 -2.64 8.66 -14.38
N GLU A 320 -1.42 9.18 -14.43
CA GLU A 320 -0.19 8.36 -14.45
C GLU A 320 0.02 7.60 -13.13
N LEU A 321 0.92 6.62 -13.13
CA LEU A 321 1.30 5.80 -11.97
C LEU A 321 1.53 6.64 -10.71
N PHE A 322 0.91 6.25 -9.60
CA PHE A 322 1.17 6.84 -8.29
C PHE A 322 1.00 5.79 -7.19
N ASN A 323 2.03 5.59 -6.37
CA ASN A 323 1.98 4.62 -5.27
C ASN A 323 2.70 5.12 -4.01
N ALA A 324 2.01 5.87 -3.16
CA ALA A 324 2.52 6.27 -1.85
C ALA A 324 1.64 5.75 -0.72
N GLU A 325 2.06 5.96 0.52
CA GLU A 325 1.22 5.69 1.66
C GLU A 325 0.18 6.80 1.84
N ASP A 326 -1.01 6.42 2.29
CA ASP A 326 -2.23 7.21 2.28
C ASP A 326 -2.08 8.62 2.88
N MET A 327 -1.38 8.76 4.01
CA MET A 327 -1.23 10.05 4.68
C MET A 327 0.01 10.80 4.20
N THR A 328 1.11 10.11 3.97
CA THR A 328 2.36 10.74 3.52
C THR A 328 2.31 11.19 2.07
N SER A 329 1.43 10.61 1.25
CA SER A 329 1.15 11.00 -0.13
C SER A 329 0.65 12.44 -0.27
N ALA A 330 0.14 13.03 0.82
CA ALA A 330 -0.31 14.42 0.80
C ALA A 330 0.82 15.39 0.43
N LEU A 331 2.06 15.09 0.84
CA LEU A 331 3.22 15.92 0.53
C LEU A 331 3.46 16.02 -0.99
N PRO A 332 3.66 14.90 -1.73
CA PRO A 332 3.79 14.96 -3.18
C PRO A 332 2.57 15.55 -3.86
N VAL A 333 1.34 15.21 -3.42
CA VAL A 333 0.13 15.79 -4.01
C VAL A 333 0.09 17.32 -3.84
N GLY A 334 0.47 17.84 -2.67
CA GLY A 334 0.58 19.28 -2.43
C GLY A 334 1.59 19.94 -3.36
N ILE A 335 2.77 19.33 -3.54
CA ILE A 335 3.81 19.82 -4.47
C ILE A 335 3.26 19.84 -5.91
N LEU A 336 2.62 18.76 -6.35
CA LEU A 336 2.05 18.67 -7.70
C LEU A 336 0.96 19.71 -7.94
N LEU A 337 0.07 19.95 -6.96
CA LEU A 337 -0.94 21.01 -7.04
C LEU A 337 -0.31 22.40 -7.19
N SER A 338 0.81 22.65 -6.51
CA SER A 338 1.55 23.90 -6.66
C SER A 338 2.21 24.00 -8.05
N MET A 339 2.80 22.92 -8.57
CA MET A 339 3.37 22.92 -9.92
C MET A 339 2.32 23.17 -11.01
N GLU A 340 1.17 22.54 -10.88
CA GLU A 340 0.04 22.72 -11.79
C GLU A 340 -0.52 24.15 -11.71
N GLU A 341 -0.56 24.74 -10.51
CA GLU A 341 -0.96 26.13 -10.35
C GLU A 341 0.01 27.10 -11.05
N GLN A 342 1.31 26.93 -10.87
CA GLN A 342 2.31 27.80 -11.50
C GLN A 342 2.28 27.66 -13.02
N LYS A 343 2.12 26.43 -13.53
CA LYS A 343 1.93 26.17 -14.95
C LYS A 343 0.65 26.83 -15.49
N ALA A 344 -0.47 26.72 -14.76
CA ALA A 344 -1.73 27.38 -15.11
C ALA A 344 -1.62 28.92 -15.14
N LYS A 345 -0.74 29.49 -14.32
CA LYS A 345 -0.40 30.94 -14.33
C LYS A 345 0.60 31.34 -15.42
N GLY A 346 1.03 30.42 -16.27
CA GLY A 346 1.92 30.69 -17.39
C GLY A 346 3.41 30.50 -17.10
N ALA A 347 3.80 29.91 -15.96
CA ALA A 347 5.19 29.56 -15.74
C ALA A 347 5.67 28.51 -16.77
N PRO A 348 6.89 28.61 -17.31
CA PRO A 348 7.40 27.71 -18.35
C PRO A 348 7.83 26.37 -17.75
N ILE A 349 6.86 25.61 -17.24
CA ILE A 349 7.06 24.29 -16.63
C ILE A 349 6.60 23.23 -17.65
N PRO A 350 7.52 22.48 -18.26
CA PRO A 350 7.18 21.32 -19.08
C PRO A 350 6.34 20.32 -18.29
N GLY A 351 5.31 19.74 -18.93
CA GLY A 351 4.46 18.75 -18.28
C GLY A 351 5.25 17.52 -17.80
N GLU A 352 6.27 17.13 -18.56
CA GLU A 352 7.19 16.04 -18.23
C GLU A 352 7.87 16.25 -16.87
N ILE A 353 8.20 17.49 -16.49
CA ILE A 353 8.80 17.77 -15.18
C ILE A 353 7.82 17.46 -14.05
N ILE A 354 6.52 17.71 -14.24
CA ILE A 354 5.50 17.40 -13.24
C ILE A 354 5.35 15.87 -13.10
N SER A 355 5.31 15.16 -14.23
CA SER A 355 5.26 13.69 -14.28
C SER A 355 6.50 13.04 -13.63
N ASP A 356 7.69 13.54 -13.95
CA ASP A 356 8.94 13.09 -13.35
C ASP A 356 8.94 13.36 -11.84
N THR A 357 8.52 14.56 -11.43
CA THR A 357 8.39 14.94 -10.00
C THR A 357 7.48 13.99 -9.25
N LYS A 358 6.31 13.69 -9.84
CA LYS A 358 5.38 12.70 -9.30
C LYS A 358 6.07 11.35 -9.12
N ALA A 359 6.73 10.86 -10.16
CA ALA A 359 7.39 9.56 -10.15
C ALA A 359 8.48 9.45 -9.08
N ALA A 360 9.33 10.46 -8.92
CA ALA A 360 10.43 10.38 -7.95
C ALA A 360 9.99 10.59 -6.50
N LEU A 361 8.93 11.36 -6.26
CA LEU A 361 8.50 11.68 -4.89
C LEU A 361 7.68 10.56 -4.24
N PHE A 362 6.86 9.83 -4.99
CA PHE A 362 5.96 8.85 -4.34
C PHE A 362 6.70 7.68 -3.65
N PRO A 363 7.78 7.08 -4.21
CA PRO A 363 8.41 5.90 -3.59
C PRO A 363 9.02 6.14 -2.20
N PRO A 364 9.80 7.21 -1.96
CA PRO A 364 10.33 7.47 -0.62
C PRO A 364 9.22 7.82 0.38
N MET A 365 8.16 8.51 -0.08
CA MET A 365 7.02 8.81 0.80
C MET A 365 6.23 7.55 1.15
N ALA A 366 6.11 6.60 0.21
CA ALA A 366 5.55 5.27 0.47
C ALA A 366 6.28 4.59 1.65
N ALA A 367 7.59 4.46 1.57
CA ALA A 367 8.34 3.74 2.60
C ALA A 367 8.36 4.43 3.96
N VAL A 368 8.45 5.76 3.98
CA VAL A 368 8.36 6.53 5.22
C VAL A 368 7.00 6.32 5.87
N GLY A 369 5.93 6.43 5.09
CA GLY A 369 4.57 6.23 5.60
C GLY A 369 4.32 4.79 6.04
N ASP A 370 4.69 3.81 5.21
CA ASP A 370 4.53 2.38 5.51
C ASP A 370 5.25 2.00 6.81
N THR A 371 6.46 2.48 7.01
CA THR A 371 7.19 2.15 8.24
C THR A 371 6.67 2.93 9.45
N LEU A 372 6.32 4.21 9.29
CA LEU A 372 5.85 5.04 10.39
C LEU A 372 4.45 4.64 10.86
N ASN A 373 3.49 4.61 9.95
CA ASN A 373 2.09 4.36 10.28
C ASN A 373 1.83 2.87 10.45
N TRP A 374 2.19 2.06 9.46
CA TRP A 374 1.79 0.66 9.36
C TRP A 374 2.73 -0.33 10.06
N ALA A 375 4.00 0.00 10.23
CA ALA A 375 4.95 -0.86 10.97
C ALA A 375 5.22 -0.38 12.42
N THR A 376 4.98 0.89 12.74
CA THR A 376 5.34 1.47 14.05
C THR A 376 4.12 1.91 14.85
N ILE A 377 3.41 2.96 14.43
CA ILE A 377 2.34 3.59 15.23
C ILE A 377 1.19 2.60 15.48
N ILE A 378 0.62 2.02 14.43
CA ILE A 378 -0.54 1.13 14.56
C ILE A 378 -0.19 -0.18 15.27
N PRO A 379 0.88 -0.93 14.90
CA PRO A 379 1.25 -2.15 15.61
C PRO A 379 1.62 -1.93 17.08
N THR A 380 2.34 -0.85 17.40
CA THR A 380 2.70 -0.53 18.80
C THR A 380 1.45 -0.22 19.61
N SER A 381 0.51 0.54 19.04
CA SER A 381 -0.77 0.85 19.67
C SER A 381 -1.60 -0.41 19.91
N LEU A 382 -1.69 -1.31 18.92
CA LEU A 382 -2.36 -2.60 19.05
C LEU A 382 -1.70 -3.47 20.13
N ALA A 383 -0.37 -3.61 20.10
CA ALA A 383 0.39 -4.40 21.07
C ALA A 383 0.17 -3.91 22.51
N LEU A 384 0.17 -2.58 22.71
CA LEU A 384 -0.07 -1.95 24.01
C LEU A 384 -1.52 -2.19 24.50
N MET A 385 -2.49 -2.26 23.59
CA MET A 385 -3.92 -2.39 23.91
C MET A 385 -4.37 -3.85 24.10
N CYS A 386 -3.69 -4.83 23.48
CA CYS A 386 -4.03 -6.25 23.59
C CYS A 386 -4.18 -6.77 25.04
N PRO A 387 -3.25 -6.49 26.00
CA PRO A 387 -3.40 -6.97 27.38
C PRO A 387 -4.69 -6.52 28.05
N TYR A 388 -5.16 -5.30 27.77
CA TYR A 388 -6.42 -4.81 28.32
C TYR A 388 -7.63 -5.51 27.69
N ALA A 389 -7.59 -5.76 26.38
CA ALA A 389 -8.66 -6.47 25.68
C ALA A 389 -8.77 -7.95 26.08
N LEU A 390 -7.68 -8.58 26.52
CA LEU A 390 -7.69 -9.94 27.09
C LEU A 390 -8.53 -10.04 28.38
N THR A 391 -8.90 -8.93 29.02
CA THR A 391 -9.84 -8.91 30.16
C THR A 391 -11.31 -8.92 29.72
N GLY A 392 -11.58 -8.91 28.40
CA GLY A 392 -12.92 -8.76 27.82
C GLY A 392 -13.36 -7.30 27.65
N ALA A 393 -12.49 -6.33 27.89
CA ALA A 393 -12.81 -4.91 27.78
C ALA A 393 -12.94 -4.46 26.31
N TRP A 394 -13.96 -3.65 26.01
CA TRP A 394 -14.27 -3.16 24.65
C TRP A 394 -13.50 -1.90 24.25
N TRP A 395 -13.19 -1.04 25.22
CA TRP A 395 -12.56 0.27 24.97
C TRP A 395 -11.17 0.23 24.29
N PRO A 396 -10.32 -0.82 24.45
CA PRO A 396 -8.99 -0.83 23.82
C PRO A 396 -9.07 -0.77 22.29
N ALA A 397 -10.09 -1.38 21.68
CA ALA A 397 -10.33 -1.28 20.25
C ALA A 397 -10.57 0.16 19.79
N LEU A 398 -11.34 0.95 20.55
CA LEU A 398 -11.62 2.35 20.20
C LEU A 398 -10.40 3.25 20.38
N VAL A 399 -9.55 2.96 21.37
CA VAL A 399 -8.30 3.72 21.58
C VAL A 399 -7.38 3.58 20.37
N VAL A 400 -7.24 2.39 19.80
CA VAL A 400 -6.42 2.19 18.58
C VAL A 400 -6.98 2.99 17.40
N VAL A 401 -8.29 2.99 17.21
CA VAL A 401 -8.96 3.76 16.15
C VAL A 401 -8.74 5.26 16.35
N LEU A 402 -8.85 5.75 17.59
CA LEU A 402 -8.60 7.15 17.94
C LEU A 402 -7.16 7.55 17.64
N ILE A 403 -6.18 6.71 18.00
CA ILE A 403 -4.77 6.98 17.73
C ILE A 403 -4.54 7.13 16.23
N GLY A 404 -5.07 6.20 15.41
CA GLY A 404 -5.00 6.33 13.96
C GLY A 404 -5.66 7.64 13.48
N ALA A 405 -6.89 7.91 13.93
CA ALA A 405 -7.68 9.03 13.45
C ALA A 405 -7.07 10.39 13.78
N VAL A 406 -6.38 10.51 14.91
CA VAL A 406 -5.71 11.75 15.30
C VAL A 406 -4.32 11.83 14.69
N LEU A 407 -3.47 10.82 14.92
CA LEU A 407 -2.07 10.89 14.55
C LEU A 407 -1.85 10.71 13.05
N CYS A 408 -2.49 9.74 12.41
CA CYS A 408 -2.26 9.48 11.00
C CYS A 408 -2.95 10.54 10.13
N ASN A 409 -4.21 10.89 10.40
CA ASN A 409 -4.92 11.86 9.55
C ASN A 409 -4.34 13.26 9.63
N SER A 410 -3.87 13.68 10.80
CA SER A 410 -3.24 15.00 10.94
C SER A 410 -2.03 15.15 10.03
N GLN A 411 -1.28 14.06 9.77
CA GLN A 411 -0.18 14.07 8.81
C GLN A 411 -0.66 14.48 7.41
N ALA A 412 -1.79 13.94 6.92
CA ALA A 412 -2.29 14.25 5.58
C ALA A 412 -2.63 15.73 5.41
N PHE A 413 -3.19 16.39 6.43
CA PHE A 413 -3.44 17.83 6.40
C PHE A 413 -2.13 18.63 6.46
N ILE A 414 -1.25 18.31 7.41
CA ILE A 414 0.02 19.02 7.59
C ILE A 414 0.87 18.91 6.33
N LEU A 415 1.01 17.70 5.78
CA LEU A 415 1.85 17.40 4.63
C LEU A 415 1.27 17.97 3.33
N MET A 416 -0.06 18.00 3.14
CA MET A 416 -0.67 18.67 1.98
C MET A 416 -0.31 20.15 1.93
N HIS A 417 -0.50 20.86 3.05
CA HIS A 417 -0.18 22.29 3.14
C HIS A 417 1.32 22.53 3.05
N LEU A 418 2.13 21.70 3.71
CA LEU A 418 3.58 21.78 3.64
C LEU A 418 4.06 21.59 2.20
N GLY A 419 3.57 20.56 1.50
CA GLY A 419 3.93 20.25 0.12
C GLY A 419 3.55 21.37 -0.84
N TYR A 420 2.33 21.90 -0.72
CA TYR A 420 1.88 23.02 -1.54
C TYR A 420 2.70 24.30 -1.33
N ASN A 421 3.00 24.63 -0.07
CA ASN A 421 3.83 25.79 0.26
C ASN A 421 5.30 25.60 -0.17
N LEU A 422 5.85 24.39 0.00
CA LEU A 422 7.19 24.04 -0.47
C LEU A 422 7.26 24.15 -1.99
N GLY A 423 6.32 23.56 -2.72
CA GLY A 423 6.23 23.66 -4.18
C GLY A 423 6.23 25.11 -4.65
N ASN A 424 5.40 25.96 -4.03
CA ASN A 424 5.26 27.35 -4.46
C ASN A 424 6.52 28.18 -4.22
N LYS A 425 7.26 27.87 -3.14
CA LYS A 425 8.57 28.47 -2.85
C LYS A 425 9.64 27.96 -3.80
N ALA A 426 9.65 26.65 -4.00
CA ALA A 426 10.64 25.93 -4.78
C ALA A 426 10.58 26.38 -6.25
N ILE A 427 9.40 26.43 -6.87
CA ILE A 427 9.26 26.69 -8.32
C ILE A 427 9.73 28.08 -8.74
N LYS A 428 9.60 29.11 -7.89
CA LYS A 428 10.09 30.48 -8.21
C LYS A 428 11.62 30.52 -8.38
N ASP A 429 12.36 29.69 -7.62
CA ASP A 429 13.83 29.64 -7.66
C ASP A 429 14.38 28.47 -8.51
N LEU A 430 13.59 27.39 -8.72
CA LEU A 430 14.02 26.14 -9.35
C LEU A 430 13.99 26.13 -10.87
N VAL A 431 13.07 26.87 -11.51
CA VAL A 431 12.88 26.81 -12.97
C VAL A 431 14.04 27.47 -13.73
N GLN A 432 14.75 28.42 -13.10
CA GLN A 432 15.85 29.17 -13.74
C GLN A 432 17.24 28.54 -13.56
N SER A 433 17.42 27.63 -12.60
CA SER A 433 18.76 27.20 -12.12
C SER A 433 19.17 25.77 -12.51
N GLY A 434 18.32 25.02 -13.24
CA GLY A 434 18.55 23.59 -13.53
C GLY A 434 18.51 22.69 -12.28
N LEU A 435 18.09 23.25 -11.14
CA LEU A 435 18.04 22.57 -9.85
C LEU A 435 16.99 21.45 -9.82
N ILE A 436 15.98 21.53 -10.68
CA ILE A 436 14.93 20.50 -10.79
C ILE A 436 15.58 19.14 -11.03
N ASN A 437 16.47 19.02 -12.01
CA ASN A 437 17.13 17.75 -12.32
C ASN A 437 17.96 17.19 -11.14
N LYS A 438 18.53 18.07 -10.30
CA LYS A 438 19.29 17.69 -9.10
C LYS A 438 18.37 17.26 -7.95
N VAL A 439 17.24 17.94 -7.76
CA VAL A 439 16.22 17.52 -6.78
C VAL A 439 15.61 16.18 -7.22
N MET A 440 15.38 16.01 -8.52
CA MET A 440 14.91 14.76 -9.10
C MET A 440 15.90 13.60 -8.90
N SER A 441 17.21 13.84 -9.06
CA SER A 441 18.22 12.81 -8.77
C SER A 441 18.24 12.46 -7.29
N PHE A 442 18.15 13.43 -6.38
CA PHE A 442 18.02 13.20 -4.94
C PHE A 442 16.87 12.23 -4.62
N PHE A 443 15.66 12.53 -5.09
CA PHE A 443 14.49 11.67 -4.85
C PHE A 443 14.61 10.31 -5.54
N THR A 444 15.26 10.24 -6.70
CA THR A 444 15.51 8.97 -7.41
C THR A 444 16.49 8.08 -6.65
N VAL A 445 17.59 8.63 -6.12
CA VAL A 445 18.56 7.90 -5.28
C VAL A 445 17.88 7.37 -4.03
N MET A 446 17.13 8.25 -3.35
CA MET A 446 16.39 7.90 -2.15
C MET A 446 15.39 6.77 -2.45
N GLY A 447 14.56 6.92 -3.49
CA GLY A 447 13.56 5.95 -3.89
C GLY A 447 14.16 4.60 -4.29
N MET A 448 15.22 4.58 -5.11
CA MET A 448 15.86 3.32 -5.54
C MET A 448 16.44 2.54 -4.36
N PHE A 449 17.16 3.22 -3.45
CA PHE A 449 17.72 2.59 -2.26
C PHE A 449 16.63 2.04 -1.33
N VAL A 450 15.59 2.83 -1.09
CA VAL A 450 14.45 2.45 -0.28
C VAL A 450 13.74 1.23 -0.84
N ILE A 451 13.41 1.23 -2.14
CA ILE A 451 12.70 0.09 -2.75
C ILE A 451 13.53 -1.19 -2.63
N GLY A 452 14.84 -1.12 -2.90
CA GLY A 452 15.74 -2.26 -2.72
C GLY A 452 15.72 -2.80 -1.29
N GLY A 453 15.82 -1.90 -0.30
CA GLY A 453 15.78 -2.26 1.12
C GLY A 453 14.43 -2.82 1.58
N MET A 454 13.32 -2.28 1.09
CA MET A 454 11.97 -2.77 1.36
C MET A 454 11.76 -4.18 0.83
N ILE A 455 12.21 -4.48 -0.39
CA ILE A 455 12.11 -5.84 -0.95
C ILE A 455 12.87 -6.83 -0.06
N SER A 456 14.09 -6.48 0.37
CA SER A 456 14.89 -7.35 1.22
C SER A 456 14.28 -7.56 2.61
N SER A 457 13.65 -6.53 3.18
CA SER A 457 13.12 -6.57 4.56
C SER A 457 11.71 -7.15 4.65
N LEU A 458 10.88 -6.94 3.63
CA LEU A 458 9.43 -7.20 3.68
C LEU A 458 9.02 -8.40 2.82
N VAL A 459 9.94 -8.98 2.05
CA VAL A 459 9.66 -10.10 1.17
C VAL A 459 10.60 -11.27 1.42
N SER A 460 10.03 -12.44 1.62
CA SER A 460 10.79 -13.69 1.76
C SER A 460 10.32 -14.69 0.71
N VAL A 461 11.19 -14.98 -0.25
CA VAL A 461 11.05 -16.13 -1.14
C VAL A 461 12.04 -17.18 -0.64
N SER A 462 11.54 -18.31 -0.18
CA SER A 462 12.36 -19.35 0.44
C SER A 462 12.22 -20.68 -0.30
N CYS A 463 13.21 -21.57 -0.16
CA CYS A 463 13.14 -22.94 -0.66
C CYS A 463 12.95 -23.91 0.51
N PRO A 464 11.77 -24.57 0.66
CA PRO A 464 11.51 -25.45 1.79
C PRO A 464 12.16 -26.84 1.66
N LEU A 465 12.85 -27.13 0.55
CA LEU A 465 13.40 -28.46 0.26
C LEU A 465 14.57 -28.80 1.20
N THR A 466 14.47 -29.95 1.86
CA THR A 466 15.53 -30.56 2.66
C THR A 466 15.99 -31.87 2.04
N ILE A 467 17.29 -32.03 1.83
CA ILE A 467 17.89 -33.29 1.35
C ILE A 467 18.31 -34.09 2.58
N ALA A 468 17.57 -35.17 2.89
CA ALA A 468 17.90 -36.04 4.02
C ALA A 468 18.71 -37.25 3.57
N THR A 469 19.85 -37.50 4.22
CA THR A 469 20.67 -38.71 4.05
C THR A 469 20.98 -39.31 5.42
N GLY A 470 20.23 -40.37 5.78
CA GLY A 470 20.38 -41.03 7.09
C GLY A 470 19.95 -40.12 8.25
N LYS A 471 20.87 -39.79 9.17
CA LYS A 471 20.63 -38.87 10.30
C LYS A 471 20.87 -37.39 9.97
N PHE A 472 21.41 -37.09 8.80
CA PHE A 472 21.71 -35.72 8.38
C PHE A 472 20.58 -35.18 7.51
N SER A 473 20.06 -34.02 7.87
CA SER A 473 19.10 -33.26 7.06
C SER A 473 19.81 -32.01 6.56
N PHE A 474 19.97 -31.89 5.24
CA PHE A 474 20.58 -30.73 4.61
C PHE A 474 19.50 -29.76 4.11
N ALA A 475 19.36 -28.60 4.75
CA ALA A 475 18.33 -27.62 4.41
C ALA A 475 18.86 -26.65 3.36
N LEU A 476 18.39 -26.77 2.10
CA LEU A 476 18.90 -25.99 0.98
C LEU A 476 18.84 -24.47 1.22
N GLN A 477 17.79 -23.97 1.86
CA GLN A 477 17.69 -22.55 2.23
C GLN A 477 18.84 -22.10 3.12
N LYS A 478 18.97 -22.72 4.31
CA LYS A 478 19.88 -22.25 5.36
C LYS A 478 21.33 -22.59 5.07
N GLU A 479 21.58 -23.75 4.46
CA GLU A 479 22.93 -24.32 4.37
C GLU A 479 23.58 -24.11 3.00
N LEU A 480 22.83 -23.67 1.99
CA LEU A 480 23.36 -23.29 0.68
C LEU A 480 23.05 -21.83 0.35
N PHE A 481 21.77 -21.45 0.29
CA PHE A 481 21.40 -20.13 -0.23
C PHE A 481 21.76 -18.99 0.72
N ASP A 482 21.38 -19.07 2.00
CA ASP A 482 21.63 -18.02 2.99
C ASP A 482 23.12 -17.88 3.34
N VAL A 483 23.92 -18.95 3.17
CA VAL A 483 25.39 -18.91 3.32
C VAL A 483 26.04 -18.06 2.23
N LEU A 484 25.54 -18.12 1.00
CA LEU A 484 26.05 -17.32 -0.11
C LEU A 484 25.65 -15.84 0.03
N MET A 485 24.39 -15.59 0.35
CA MET A 485 23.86 -14.25 0.61
C MET A 485 22.51 -14.36 1.31
N PRO A 486 22.27 -13.63 2.42
CA PRO A 486 20.95 -13.55 3.01
C PRO A 486 19.92 -13.07 1.98
N ASN A 487 18.76 -13.72 1.92
CA ASN A 487 17.68 -13.42 0.95
C ASN A 487 18.09 -13.58 -0.53
N LEU A 488 19.03 -14.48 -0.85
CA LEU A 488 19.48 -14.71 -2.23
C LEU A 488 18.34 -15.06 -3.20
N LEU A 489 17.41 -15.93 -2.81
CA LEU A 489 16.29 -16.31 -3.67
C LEU A 489 15.35 -15.12 -3.93
N THR A 490 15.06 -14.31 -2.89
CA THR A 490 14.32 -13.05 -3.05
C THR A 490 15.05 -12.12 -4.02
N PHE A 491 16.37 -11.98 -3.92
CA PHE A 491 17.16 -11.16 -4.84
C PHE A 491 17.08 -11.66 -6.30
N ILE A 492 17.25 -12.97 -6.51
CA ILE A 492 17.17 -13.57 -7.85
C ILE A 492 15.77 -13.36 -8.45
N ALA A 493 14.71 -13.63 -7.69
CA ALA A 493 13.34 -13.39 -8.13
C ALA A 493 13.11 -11.91 -8.48
N THR A 494 13.62 -11.00 -7.65
CA THR A 494 13.55 -9.55 -7.86
C THR A 494 14.23 -9.12 -9.16
N MET A 495 15.47 -9.54 -9.38
CA MET A 495 16.21 -9.21 -10.58
C MET A 495 15.54 -9.81 -11.83
N ALA A 496 15.07 -11.06 -11.75
CA ALA A 496 14.35 -11.72 -12.85
C ALA A 496 13.07 -10.96 -13.23
N ILE A 497 12.27 -10.57 -12.26
CA ILE A 497 11.03 -9.79 -12.47
C ILE A 497 11.36 -8.40 -13.01
N PHE A 498 12.31 -7.67 -12.40
CA PHE A 498 12.72 -6.34 -12.83
C PHE A 498 13.19 -6.32 -14.29
N PHE A 499 14.06 -7.27 -14.68
CA PHE A 499 14.52 -7.37 -16.05
C PHE A 499 13.41 -7.76 -17.02
N THR A 500 12.47 -8.62 -16.61
CA THR A 500 11.31 -8.99 -17.42
C THR A 500 10.41 -7.79 -17.70
N ILE A 501 10.17 -6.93 -16.71
CA ILE A 501 9.42 -5.67 -16.88
C ILE A 501 10.11 -4.73 -17.87
N LYS A 502 11.45 -4.65 -17.84
CA LYS A 502 12.22 -3.80 -18.76
C LYS A 502 12.37 -4.39 -20.18
N ARG A 503 11.92 -5.62 -20.45
CA ARG A 503 11.99 -6.20 -21.82
C ARG A 503 11.04 -5.47 -22.76
N LYS A 504 11.48 -5.26 -24.00
CA LYS A 504 10.63 -4.71 -25.08
C LYS A 504 9.41 -5.62 -25.29
N ASN A 505 8.23 -5.01 -25.51
CA ASN A 505 6.93 -5.67 -25.73
C ASN A 505 6.31 -6.41 -24.54
N MET A 506 6.85 -6.26 -23.33
CA MET A 506 6.25 -6.82 -22.13
C MET A 506 5.29 -5.83 -21.49
N SER A 507 4.01 -6.17 -21.41
CA SER A 507 3.04 -5.37 -20.65
C SER A 507 3.10 -5.75 -19.18
N VAL A 508 2.84 -4.78 -18.31
CA VAL A 508 2.77 -4.97 -16.85
C VAL A 508 1.79 -6.11 -16.50
N ILE A 509 0.65 -6.15 -17.19
CA ILE A 509 -0.37 -7.20 -17.04
C ILE A 509 0.19 -8.61 -17.33
N LYS A 510 1.01 -8.77 -18.38
CA LYS A 510 1.61 -10.08 -18.70
C LYS A 510 2.61 -10.51 -17.62
N VAL A 511 3.38 -9.58 -17.07
CA VAL A 511 4.31 -9.88 -15.97
C VAL A 511 3.53 -10.34 -14.74
N ILE A 512 2.46 -9.63 -14.38
CA ILE A 512 1.61 -9.99 -13.24
C ILE A 512 1.06 -11.41 -13.41
N PHE A 513 0.35 -11.70 -14.50
CA PHE A 513 -0.21 -13.04 -14.72
C PHE A 513 0.87 -14.12 -14.83
N GLY A 514 2.00 -13.81 -15.47
CA GLY A 514 3.13 -14.73 -15.58
C GLY A 514 3.71 -15.10 -14.21
N THR A 515 3.98 -14.10 -13.36
CA THR A 515 4.50 -14.33 -12.00
C THR A 515 3.46 -15.05 -11.13
N MET A 516 2.17 -14.75 -11.28
CA MET A 516 1.12 -15.48 -10.56
C MET A 516 1.11 -16.97 -10.90
N ILE A 517 1.15 -17.30 -12.20
CA ILE A 517 1.16 -18.69 -12.68
C ILE A 517 2.42 -19.42 -12.20
N VAL A 518 3.59 -18.79 -12.36
CA VAL A 518 4.87 -19.36 -11.93
C VAL A 518 4.90 -19.56 -10.41
N GLY A 519 4.41 -18.59 -9.64
CA GLY A 519 4.33 -18.69 -8.18
C GLY A 519 3.47 -19.85 -7.70
N ILE A 520 2.27 -20.00 -8.27
CA ILE A 520 1.38 -21.11 -7.94
C ILE A 520 2.02 -22.46 -8.29
N ILE A 521 2.62 -22.58 -9.47
CA ILE A 521 3.23 -23.85 -9.92
C ILE A 521 4.44 -24.20 -9.05
N LEU A 522 5.38 -23.28 -8.85
CA LEU A 522 6.58 -23.54 -8.06
C LEU A 522 6.24 -23.78 -6.58
N GLY A 523 5.24 -23.07 -6.04
CA GLY A 523 4.73 -23.31 -4.69
C GLY A 523 4.05 -24.67 -4.57
N ALA A 524 3.18 -25.04 -5.52
CA ALA A 524 2.52 -26.34 -5.54
C ALA A 524 3.49 -27.52 -5.64
N LEU A 525 4.61 -27.33 -6.36
CA LEU A 525 5.71 -28.28 -6.45
C LEU A 525 6.63 -28.30 -5.21
N GLY A 526 6.44 -27.39 -4.26
CA GLY A 526 7.29 -27.27 -3.06
C GLY A 526 8.69 -26.74 -3.34
N ILE A 527 8.90 -26.08 -4.49
CA ILE A 527 10.20 -25.51 -4.87
C ILE A 527 10.44 -24.19 -4.15
N ILE A 528 9.40 -23.36 -4.03
CA ILE A 528 9.42 -22.11 -3.29
C ILE A 528 8.27 -22.05 -2.28
N ALA A 529 8.45 -21.26 -1.23
CA ALA A 529 7.45 -20.93 -0.21
C ALA A 529 7.54 -19.45 0.14
#